data_AF-A0A2S8ZZH9-F1
#
_entry.id   AF-A0A2S8ZZH9-F1
#
_cell.length_a   1.000
_cell.length_b   1.000
_cell.length_c   1.000
_cell.angle_alpha   90.00
_cell.angle_beta   90.00
_cell.angle_gamma   90.00
#
_symmetry.space_group_name_H-M   'P 1'
#
loop_
_entity.id
_entity.type
_entity.pdbx_description
1 polymer ?
#
loop_
_entity_poly.entity_id
_entity_poly.type
_entity_poly.pdbx_seq_one_letter_code
_entity_poly.pdbx_strand_id
1 'polypeptide(L)'
;MNEHLIIPENIKEILNSIENTPLSLAELPLEAHPRLPQFERHIRVLDIDAKSKQQFISFRYEQILKDRETGEVVNIPLPTPEWIIYKETWSSLRDGDNHLIKLPVVEPEGDMTTDLVKVPSYQYMLWLLKNNKAGFTELLASYLDEFVEKHKENLDALS
;
A
#
# COMPACT_ATOMS: atom_id res chain seq x y z
N MET A 1 -21.31 16.90 -21.27
CA MET A 1 -20.29 16.15 -22.08
C MET A 1 -21.00 14.92 -22.66
N ASN A 2 -20.83 14.59 -23.94
CA ASN A 2 -21.53 13.50 -24.67
C ASN A 2 -23.02 13.68 -25.01
N GLU A 3 -23.60 14.87 -24.82
CA GLU A 3 -25.04 15.15 -25.05
C GLU A 3 -25.52 14.94 -26.51
N HIS A 4 -24.60 14.88 -27.47
CA HIS A 4 -24.89 14.64 -28.88
C HIS A 4 -24.86 13.15 -29.28
N LEU A 5 -24.53 12.24 -28.36
CA LEU A 5 -24.39 10.81 -28.62
C LEU A 5 -25.58 10.03 -28.10
N ILE A 6 -26.07 9.06 -28.89
CA ILE A 6 -26.97 8.02 -28.40
C ILE A 6 -26.12 6.94 -27.73
N ILE A 7 -26.05 6.99 -26.40
CA ILE A 7 -25.20 6.08 -25.61
C ILE A 7 -26.01 4.81 -25.28
N PRO A 8 -25.57 3.62 -25.73
CA PRO A 8 -26.23 2.36 -25.40
C PRO A 8 -26.03 2.01 -23.92
N GLU A 9 -26.94 1.20 -23.36
CA GLU A 9 -27.02 0.98 -21.91
C GLU A 9 -25.74 0.41 -21.30
N ASN A 10 -25.11 -0.55 -21.99
CA ASN A 10 -23.83 -1.13 -21.57
C ASN A 10 -22.70 -0.08 -21.44
N ILE A 11 -22.76 1.02 -22.21
CA ILE A 11 -21.79 2.11 -22.10
C ILE A 11 -22.19 3.09 -20.99
N LYS A 12 -23.48 3.31 -20.74
CA LYS A 12 -23.92 4.10 -19.58
C LYS A 12 -23.50 3.45 -18.27
N GLU A 13 -23.59 2.12 -18.17
CA GLU A 13 -23.11 1.37 -17.01
C GLU A 13 -21.61 1.60 -16.78
N ILE A 14 -20.80 1.60 -17.85
CA ILE A 14 -19.36 1.90 -17.77
C ILE A 14 -19.13 3.35 -17.31
N LEU A 15 -19.85 4.32 -17.88
CA LEU A 15 -19.71 5.73 -17.50
C LEU A 15 -20.10 5.95 -16.04
N ASN A 16 -21.22 5.37 -15.60
CA ASN A 16 -21.64 5.39 -14.22
C ASN A 16 -20.58 4.74 -13.32
N SER A 17 -19.98 3.62 -13.73
CA SER A 17 -18.89 2.99 -12.97
C SER A 17 -17.68 3.91 -12.85
N ILE A 18 -17.31 4.65 -13.89
CA ILE A 18 -16.20 5.62 -13.86
C ILE A 18 -16.52 6.76 -12.90
N GLU A 19 -17.71 7.35 -13.01
CA GLU A 19 -18.13 8.48 -12.17
C GLU A 19 -18.23 8.13 -10.68
N ASN A 20 -18.58 6.88 -10.38
CA ASN A 20 -18.69 6.36 -9.01
C ASN A 20 -17.40 5.68 -8.51
N THR A 21 -16.31 5.70 -9.29
CA THR A 21 -15.04 5.13 -8.84
C THR A 21 -14.47 5.99 -7.71
N PRO A 22 -14.07 5.40 -6.56
CA PRO A 22 -13.44 6.15 -5.48
C PRO A 22 -12.19 6.92 -5.95
N LEU A 23 -12.03 8.15 -5.46
CA LEU A 23 -10.92 9.03 -5.85
C LEU A 23 -9.57 8.63 -5.24
N SER A 24 -9.58 7.77 -4.22
CA SER A 24 -8.36 7.21 -3.63
C SER A 24 -7.66 6.25 -4.58
N LEU A 25 -6.32 6.27 -4.57
CA LEU A 25 -5.50 5.39 -5.39
C LEU A 25 -5.62 3.92 -5.01
N ALA A 26 -5.76 3.64 -3.71
CA ALA A 26 -5.97 2.30 -3.19
C ALA A 26 -6.61 2.36 -1.81
N GLU A 27 -7.33 1.30 -1.46
CA GLU A 27 -7.75 1.02 -0.10
C GLU A 27 -7.27 -0.39 0.25
N LEU A 28 -6.38 -0.48 1.23
CA LEU A 28 -5.67 -1.70 1.59
C LEU A 28 -6.03 -2.10 3.02
N PRO A 29 -6.37 -3.37 3.29
CA PRO A 29 -6.75 -3.82 4.61
C PRO A 29 -5.54 -3.79 5.56
N LEU A 30 -5.82 -3.54 6.83
CA LEU A 30 -4.87 -3.66 7.93
C LEU A 30 -5.39 -4.63 9.00
N GLU A 31 -4.48 -5.07 9.87
CA GLU A 31 -4.88 -5.70 11.12
C GLU A 31 -5.81 -4.78 11.92
N ALA A 32 -6.80 -5.38 12.59
CA ALA A 32 -7.74 -4.65 13.43
C ALA A 32 -7.00 -3.80 14.47
N HIS A 33 -7.50 -2.60 14.71
CA HIS A 33 -6.88 -1.69 15.68
C HIS A 33 -6.95 -2.28 17.10
N PRO A 34 -5.84 -2.35 17.87
CA PRO A 34 -5.82 -3.02 19.17
C PRO A 34 -6.85 -2.50 20.18
N ARG A 35 -7.16 -1.20 20.13
CA ARG A 35 -8.15 -0.55 21.01
C ARG A 35 -9.54 -0.38 20.41
N LEU A 36 -9.67 -0.62 19.10
CA LEU A 36 -10.94 -0.46 18.38
C LEU A 36 -11.22 -1.73 17.54
N PRO A 37 -11.18 -2.93 18.16
CA PRO A 37 -11.21 -4.20 17.43
C PRO A 37 -12.57 -4.52 16.79
N GLN A 38 -13.61 -3.75 17.11
CA GLN A 38 -14.95 -3.89 16.53
C GLN A 38 -15.03 -3.38 15.08
N PHE A 39 -14.08 -2.55 14.65
CA PHE A 39 -14.05 -2.00 13.30
C PHE A 39 -13.12 -2.80 12.39
N GLU A 40 -13.37 -2.71 11.09
CA GLU A 40 -12.36 -3.04 10.07
C GLU A 40 -11.46 -1.84 9.85
N ARG A 41 -10.16 -2.08 9.74
CA ARG A 41 -9.17 -1.02 9.56
C ARG A 41 -8.56 -1.13 8.20
N HIS A 42 -8.42 0.01 7.54
CA HIS A 42 -7.76 0.09 6.23
C HIS A 42 -6.82 1.29 6.21
N ILE A 43 -5.82 1.21 5.33
CA ILE A 43 -5.09 2.38 4.84
C ILE A 43 -5.64 2.76 3.48
N ARG A 44 -6.05 4.02 3.34
CA ARG A 44 -6.48 4.59 2.07
C ARG A 44 -5.38 5.51 1.54
N VAL A 45 -4.78 5.11 0.43
CA VAL A 45 -3.73 5.89 -0.24
C VAL A 45 -4.41 6.95 -1.11
N LEU A 46 -4.11 8.22 -0.82
CA LEU A 46 -4.71 9.38 -1.48
C LEU A 46 -3.85 9.83 -2.66
N ASP A 47 -2.53 9.91 -2.46
CA ASP A 47 -1.62 10.35 -3.51
C ASP A 47 -0.19 9.81 -3.31
N ILE A 48 0.55 9.75 -4.43
CA ILE A 48 1.93 9.30 -4.52
C ILE A 48 2.77 10.38 -5.22
N ASP A 49 3.93 10.71 -4.64
CA ASP A 49 4.84 11.69 -5.21
C ASP A 49 6.26 11.13 -5.27
N ALA A 50 6.77 10.95 -6.49
CA ALA A 50 8.09 10.41 -6.75
C ALA A 50 9.08 11.54 -7.11
N LYS A 51 10.02 11.82 -6.20
CA LYS A 51 11.06 12.85 -6.37
C LYS A 51 12.34 12.24 -6.91
N SER A 52 12.49 12.21 -8.23
CA SER A 52 13.64 11.55 -8.89
C SER A 52 15.00 12.17 -8.60
N LYS A 53 15.07 13.50 -8.45
CA LYS A 53 16.34 14.19 -8.12
C LYS A 53 16.80 13.89 -6.69
N GLN A 54 15.86 13.85 -5.75
CA GLN A 54 16.11 13.57 -4.33
C GLN A 54 16.08 12.07 -3.99
N GLN A 55 15.63 11.24 -4.94
CA GLN A 55 15.56 9.78 -4.83
C GLN A 55 14.71 9.31 -3.63
N PHE A 56 13.49 9.85 -3.52
CA PHE A 56 12.49 9.32 -2.60
C PHE A 56 11.09 9.29 -3.21
N ILE A 57 10.21 8.49 -2.62
CA ILE A 57 8.78 8.42 -2.93
C ILE A 57 8.01 8.63 -1.64
N SER A 58 7.05 9.57 -1.63
CA SER A 58 6.17 9.81 -0.49
C SER A 58 4.74 9.43 -0.81
N PHE A 59 4.05 8.83 0.15
CA PHE A 59 2.64 8.47 0.08
C PHE A 59 1.85 9.36 1.03
N ARG A 60 0.82 10.02 0.52
CA ARG A 60 -0.22 10.62 1.35
C ARG A 60 -1.31 9.58 1.54
N TYR A 61 -1.69 9.34 2.79
CA TYR A 61 -2.71 8.36 3.13
C TYR A 61 -3.46 8.78 4.38
N GLU A 62 -4.58 8.11 4.62
CA GLU A 62 -5.32 8.15 5.87
C GLU A 62 -5.58 6.73 6.38
N GLN A 63 -5.69 6.59 7.70
CA GLN A 63 -6.24 5.39 8.31
C GLN A 63 -7.75 5.57 8.41
N ILE A 64 -8.51 4.59 7.92
CA ILE A 64 -9.97 4.59 8.01
C ILE A 64 -10.44 3.39 8.83
N LEU A 65 -11.52 3.61 9.57
CA LEU A 65 -12.26 2.56 10.25
C LEU A 65 -13.61 2.41 9.58
N LYS A 66 -14.03 1.16 9.37
CA LYS A 66 -15.36 0.82 8.86
C LYS A 66 -16.11 -0.01 9.87
N ASP A 67 -17.38 0.31 10.03
CA ASP A 67 -18.29 -0.56 10.77
C ASP A 67 -18.41 -1.91 10.07
N ARG A 68 -18.31 -3.01 10.82
CA ARG A 68 -18.33 -4.37 10.26
C ARG A 68 -19.70 -4.79 9.76
N GLU A 69 -20.77 -4.22 10.31
CA GLU A 69 -22.13 -4.56 9.94
C GLU A 69 -22.62 -3.71 8.77
N THR A 70 -22.33 -2.41 8.79
CA THR A 70 -22.85 -1.46 7.79
C THR A 70 -21.86 -1.12 6.68
N GLY A 71 -20.56 -1.31 6.90
CA GLY A 71 -19.49 -0.87 6.00
C GLY A 71 -19.28 0.65 5.97
N GLU A 72 -19.99 1.41 6.80
CA GLU A 72 -19.87 2.86 6.87
C GLU A 72 -18.54 3.28 7.49
N VAL A 73 -17.95 4.35 6.93
CA VAL A 73 -16.70 4.92 7.46
C VAL A 73 -17.00 5.66 8.76
N VAL A 74 -16.28 5.29 9.81
CA VAL A 74 -16.36 5.92 11.12
C VAL A 74 -15.24 6.94 11.26
N ASN A 75 -15.61 8.20 11.52
CA ASN A 75 -14.67 9.31 11.63
C ASN A 75 -14.04 9.37 13.02
N ILE A 76 -13.11 8.46 13.31
CA ILE A 76 -12.22 8.52 14.46
C ILE A 76 -10.83 8.97 13.97
N PRO A 77 -10.27 10.09 14.47
CA PRO A 77 -8.98 10.59 14.02
C PRO A 77 -7.86 9.64 14.48
N LEU A 78 -7.25 8.96 13.52
CA LEU A 78 -6.09 8.10 13.74
C LEU A 78 -4.81 8.78 13.24
N PRO A 79 -3.65 8.53 13.87
CA PRO A 79 -2.38 9.11 13.45
C PRO A 79 -2.02 8.73 12.01
N THR A 80 -1.36 9.64 11.30
CA THR A 80 -0.85 9.40 9.94
C THR A 80 0.66 9.66 9.91
N PRO A 81 1.50 8.79 10.49
CA PRO A 81 2.95 8.93 10.39
C PRO A 81 3.41 8.97 8.93
N GLU A 82 4.52 9.66 8.65
CA GLU A 82 5.03 9.81 7.29
C GLU A 82 5.35 8.45 6.66
N TRP A 83 4.80 8.21 5.47
CA TRP A 83 5.16 7.05 4.65
C TRP A 83 6.06 7.50 3.50
N ILE A 84 7.38 7.37 3.70
CA ILE A 84 8.40 7.77 2.73
C ILE A 84 9.39 6.64 2.50
N ILE A 85 9.64 6.34 1.22
CA ILE A 85 10.67 5.41 0.77
C ILE A 85 11.86 6.22 0.28
N TYR A 86 12.91 6.31 1.09
CA TYR A 86 14.16 6.97 0.72
C TYR A 86 15.10 6.03 -0.04
N LYS A 87 16.03 6.60 -0.81
CA LYS A 87 17.12 5.88 -1.48
C LYS A 87 17.87 4.88 -0.59
N GLU A 88 18.12 5.27 0.67
CA GLU A 88 18.90 4.45 1.62
C GLU A 88 18.03 3.42 2.36
N THR A 89 16.71 3.42 2.14
CA THR A 89 15.85 2.35 2.65
C THR A 89 16.05 1.10 1.81
N TRP A 90 16.11 -0.06 2.48
CA TRP A 90 16.12 -1.36 1.84
C TRP A 90 14.75 -2.02 1.98
N SER A 91 14.45 -2.90 1.03
CA SER A 91 13.27 -3.78 0.97
C SER A 91 13.76 -5.19 0.65
N SER A 92 12.89 -6.18 0.81
CA SER A 92 13.21 -7.57 0.51
C SER A 92 12.75 -7.93 -0.90
N LEU A 93 13.61 -8.61 -1.67
CA LEU A 93 13.32 -9.06 -3.02
C LEU A 93 12.21 -10.12 -2.99
N ARG A 94 11.28 -10.01 -3.94
CA ARG A 94 10.16 -10.93 -4.13
C ARG A 94 10.29 -11.72 -5.44
N ASP A 95 9.75 -12.93 -5.45
CA ASP A 95 9.64 -13.77 -6.65
C ASP A 95 8.43 -13.37 -7.52
N GLY A 96 8.15 -14.17 -8.56
CA GLY A 96 7.05 -13.92 -9.50
C GLY A 96 5.65 -14.06 -8.88
N ASP A 97 5.53 -14.73 -7.74
CA ASP A 97 4.29 -14.93 -6.99
C ASP A 97 4.20 -13.98 -5.78
N ASN A 98 5.05 -12.94 -5.76
CA ASN A 98 5.15 -11.94 -4.69
C ASN A 98 5.61 -12.49 -3.33
N HIS A 99 6.23 -13.68 -3.29
CA HIS A 99 6.81 -14.23 -2.06
C HIS A 99 8.23 -13.71 -1.82
N LEU A 100 8.57 -13.48 -0.56
CA LEU A 100 9.91 -13.06 -0.15
C LEU A 100 10.97 -14.12 -0.46
N ILE A 101 12.04 -13.72 -1.16
CA ILE A 101 13.14 -14.61 -1.49
C ILE A 101 14.11 -14.69 -0.30
N LYS A 102 14.25 -15.90 0.25
CA LYS A 102 15.25 -16.25 1.27
C LYS A 102 16.32 -17.13 0.66
N LEU A 103 17.59 -16.84 0.95
CA LEU A 103 18.74 -17.63 0.49
C LEU A 103 19.59 -18.11 1.67
N PRO A 104 20.34 -19.22 1.52
CA PRO A 104 21.26 -19.68 2.55
C PRO A 104 22.32 -18.63 2.89
N VAL A 105 22.63 -18.49 4.18
CA VAL A 105 23.75 -17.65 4.63
C VAL A 105 25.07 -18.41 4.51
N VAL A 106 26.15 -17.72 4.14
CA VAL A 106 27.48 -18.33 3.95
C VAL A 106 28.04 -18.85 5.26
N GLU A 107 27.80 -18.13 6.35
CA GLU A 107 28.22 -18.48 7.71
C GLU A 107 26.98 -18.45 8.62
N PRO A 108 26.34 -19.60 8.87
CA PRO A 108 25.19 -19.68 9.76
C PRO A 108 25.59 -19.32 11.19
N GLU A 109 24.91 -18.34 11.78
CA GLU A 109 25.01 -18.03 13.21
C GLU A 109 23.82 -18.64 13.95
N GLY A 110 24.09 -19.63 14.81
CA GLY A 110 23.04 -20.35 15.53
C GLY A 110 22.09 -21.10 14.58
N ASP A 111 20.78 -20.87 14.73
CA ASP A 111 19.74 -21.49 13.91
C ASP A 111 19.43 -20.70 12.62
N MET A 112 20.07 -19.54 12.38
CA MET A 112 19.85 -18.78 11.16
C MET A 112 20.61 -19.39 9.98
N THR A 113 19.92 -20.26 9.24
CA THR A 113 20.47 -20.90 8.03
C THR A 113 20.15 -20.14 6.75
N THR A 114 19.23 -19.18 6.78
CA THR A 114 18.79 -18.40 5.60
C THR A 114 18.48 -16.95 5.98
N ASP A 115 18.69 -16.01 5.05
CA ASP A 115 18.33 -14.59 5.19
C ASP A 115 17.61 -14.06 3.94
N LEU A 116 16.91 -12.93 4.09
CA LEU A 116 16.21 -12.22 3.02
C LEU A 116 17.16 -11.50 2.08
N VAL A 117 16.87 -11.56 0.78
CA VAL A 117 17.66 -10.82 -0.23
C VAL A 117 17.28 -9.34 -0.19
N LYS A 118 18.17 -8.50 0.35
CA LYS A 118 17.95 -7.05 0.46
C LYS A 118 18.24 -6.33 -0.85
N VAL A 119 17.36 -5.39 -1.20
CA VAL A 119 17.50 -4.52 -2.38
C VAL A 119 17.18 -3.07 -2.01
N PRO A 120 17.78 -2.06 -2.68
CA PRO A 120 17.45 -0.66 -2.44
C PRO A 120 15.98 -0.37 -2.80
N SER A 121 15.17 0.06 -1.84
CA SER A 121 13.70 0.16 -2.00
C SER A 121 13.30 1.11 -3.11
N TYR A 122 13.94 2.28 -3.20
CA TYR A 122 13.62 3.29 -4.21
C TYR A 122 13.87 2.75 -5.63
N GLN A 123 15.06 2.21 -5.89
CA GLN A 123 15.37 1.61 -7.19
C GLN A 123 14.52 0.38 -7.47
N TYR A 124 14.23 -0.44 -6.45
CA TYR A 124 13.44 -1.65 -6.61
C TYR A 124 11.99 -1.33 -6.99
N MET A 125 11.36 -0.35 -6.35
CA MET A 125 10.02 0.11 -6.71
C MET A 125 9.96 0.57 -8.16
N LEU A 126 10.95 1.37 -8.60
CA LEU A 126 11.04 1.81 -9.99
C LEU A 126 11.28 0.65 -10.95
N TRP A 127 12.09 -0.35 -10.58
CA TRP A 127 12.32 -1.53 -11.38
C TRP A 127 11.06 -2.36 -11.55
N LEU A 128 10.28 -2.56 -10.47
CA LEU A 128 9.01 -3.28 -10.52
C LEU A 128 8.01 -2.60 -11.48
N LEU A 129 7.86 -1.28 -11.36
CA LEU A 129 6.98 -0.48 -12.22
C LEU A 129 7.42 -0.49 -13.69
N LYS A 130 8.71 -0.24 -13.96
CA LYS A 130 9.22 -0.12 -15.34
C LYS A 130 9.22 -1.45 -16.10
N ASN A 131 9.28 -2.56 -15.40
CA ASN A 131 9.33 -3.90 -16.00
C ASN A 131 8.00 -4.65 -15.87
N ASN A 132 6.90 -3.96 -15.48
CA ASN A 132 5.57 -4.54 -15.27
C ASN A 132 5.60 -5.82 -14.43
N LYS A 133 6.41 -5.80 -13.37
CA LYS A 133 6.58 -6.95 -12.46
C LYS A 133 5.52 -7.01 -11.36
N ALA A 134 4.82 -5.90 -11.13
CA ALA A 134 3.70 -5.81 -10.20
C ALA A 134 2.69 -4.80 -10.73
N GLY A 135 1.40 -5.07 -10.52
CA GLY A 135 0.35 -4.06 -10.65
C GLY A 135 0.55 -2.93 -9.63
N PHE A 136 -0.05 -1.77 -9.89
CA PHE A 136 0.14 -0.61 -9.01
C PHE A 136 -0.37 -0.86 -7.57
N THR A 137 -1.53 -1.49 -7.41
CA THR A 137 -2.10 -1.81 -6.09
C THR A 137 -1.33 -2.91 -5.38
N GLU A 138 -0.84 -3.92 -6.11
CA GLU A 138 0.03 -4.98 -5.58
C GLU A 138 1.35 -4.39 -5.06
N LEU A 139 1.92 -3.43 -5.81
CA LEU A 139 3.09 -2.70 -5.38
C LEU A 139 2.82 -1.97 -4.07
N LEU A 140 1.73 -1.20 -3.97
CA LEU A 140 1.37 -0.51 -2.71
C LEU A 140 1.22 -1.48 -1.54
N ALA A 141 0.52 -2.61 -1.75
CA ALA A 141 0.36 -3.64 -0.72
C ALA A 141 1.71 -4.22 -0.26
N SER A 142 2.62 -4.50 -1.21
CA SER A 142 3.93 -5.07 -0.88
C SER A 142 4.79 -4.16 0.01
N TYR A 143 4.71 -2.83 -0.17
CA TYR A 143 5.43 -1.86 0.64
C TYR A 143 4.66 -1.44 1.90
N LEU A 144 3.35 -1.72 1.96
CA LEU A 144 2.52 -1.44 3.13
C LEU A 144 2.96 -2.28 4.33
N ASP A 145 3.26 -3.56 4.14
CA ASP A 145 3.67 -4.45 5.23
C ASP A 145 4.91 -3.93 5.96
N GLU A 146 5.96 -3.56 5.20
CA GLU A 146 7.19 -2.99 5.76
C GLU A 146 6.94 -1.65 6.47
N PHE A 147 6.00 -0.85 5.97
CA PHE A 147 5.62 0.41 6.58
C PHE A 147 4.86 0.19 7.90
N VAL A 148 3.88 -0.70 7.90
CA VAL A 148 3.09 -1.04 9.09
C VAL A 148 3.97 -1.62 10.18
N GLU A 149 4.91 -2.50 9.84
CA GLU A 149 5.85 -3.07 10.82
C GLU A 149 6.69 -1.98 11.48
N LYS A 150 7.27 -1.05 10.70
CA LYS A 150 8.11 0.04 11.20
C LYS A 150 7.36 1.09 12.01
N HIS A 151 6.09 1.32 11.69
CA HIS A 151 5.28 2.38 12.29
C HIS A 151 4.15 1.86 13.18
N LYS A 152 4.15 0.57 13.55
CA LYS A 152 3.05 -0.10 14.27
C LYS A 152 2.59 0.68 15.51
N GLU A 153 3.52 1.08 16.36
CA GLU A 153 3.20 1.83 17.60
C GLU A 153 2.52 3.17 17.31
N ASN A 154 2.97 3.89 16.28
CA ASN A 154 2.37 5.17 15.88
C ASN A 154 1.01 4.97 15.25
N LEU A 155 0.88 3.96 14.38
CA LEU A 155 -0.38 3.65 13.72
C LEU A 155 -1.45 3.25 14.73
N ASP A 156 -1.09 2.50 15.76
CA ASP A 156 -1.97 1.98 16.83
C ASP A 156 -2.24 2.98 17.97
N ALA A 157 -1.63 4.17 17.92
CA ALA A 157 -1.90 5.22 18.89
C ALA A 157 -3.29 5.85 18.63
N LEU A 158 -3.93 6.31 19.71
CA LEU A 158 -5.14 7.13 19.62
C LEU A 158 -4.74 8.57 19.86
N SER A 159 -5.19 9.47 18.97
CA SER A 159 -4.96 10.91 19.04
C SER A 159 -5.64 11.55 20.24
#